data_AF-A0A503DYE0-F1
#
_entry.id   AF-A0A503DYE0-F1
#
_cell.length_a   1.000
_cell.length_b   1.000
_cell.length_c   1.000
_cell.angle_alpha   90.00
_cell.angle_beta   90.00
_cell.angle_gamma   90.00
#
_symmetry.space_group_name_H-M   'P 1'
#
loop_
_entity.id
_entity.type
_entity.pdbx_description
1 polymer ?
#
loop_
_entity_poly.entity_id
_entity_poly.type
_entity_poly.pdbx_seq_one_letter_code
_entity_poly.pdbx_strand_id
1 'polypeptide(L)'
;MKRALSNARRTRAFRIAGTALVLGVSLCAIAQPALAQTSGAFAPLETAVQMIVDFITGPFGRLLAIIAVIGLGFLAFAGRLSWFTAGAVVIGIGLVFGAPAIVDQMISAVGK
;
A
#
# COMPACT_ATOMS: atom_id res chain seq x y z
N MET A 1 -3.44 -69.09 9.39
CA MET A 1 -2.27 -68.18 9.26
C MET A 1 -2.40 -67.05 8.22
N LYS A 2 -3.31 -67.11 7.22
CA LYS A 2 -3.43 -66.09 6.15
C LYS A 2 -4.08 -64.75 6.57
N ARG A 3 -4.79 -64.70 7.71
CA ARG A 3 -5.51 -63.50 8.19
C ARG A 3 -4.62 -62.42 8.82
N ALA A 4 -3.40 -62.77 9.27
CA ALA A 4 -2.50 -61.82 9.93
C ALA A 4 -1.77 -60.89 8.95
N LEU A 5 -1.52 -61.35 7.72
CA LEU A 5 -0.79 -60.59 6.69
C LEU A 5 -1.65 -59.48 6.05
N SER A 6 -2.98 -59.59 6.04
CA SER A 6 -3.85 -58.52 5.51
C SER A 6 -3.94 -57.34 6.47
N ASN A 7 -3.87 -57.58 7.79
CA ASN A 7 -4.04 -56.55 8.80
C ASN A 7 -2.85 -55.59 8.88
N ALA A 8 -1.63 -56.09 8.62
CA ALA A 8 -0.40 -55.29 8.59
C ALA A 8 -0.30 -54.33 7.40
N ARG A 9 -0.89 -54.68 6.24
CA ARG A 9 -0.98 -53.76 5.09
C ARG A 9 -1.99 -52.65 5.32
N ARG A 10 -3.09 -52.96 6.01
CA ARG A 10 -4.19 -52.02 6.30
C ARG A 10 -3.75 -50.89 7.26
N THR A 11 -2.90 -51.20 8.25
CA THR A 11 -2.35 -50.21 9.18
C THR A 11 -1.30 -49.30 8.54
N ARG A 12 -0.47 -49.82 7.62
CA ARG A 12 0.50 -48.98 6.88
C ARG A 12 -0.20 -48.02 5.92
N ALA A 13 -1.22 -48.48 5.20
CA ALA A 13 -2.02 -47.63 4.31
C ALA A 13 -2.70 -46.47 5.05
N PHE A 14 -3.24 -46.72 6.25
CA PHE A 14 -3.85 -45.69 7.08
C PHE A 14 -2.86 -44.65 7.62
N ARG A 15 -1.62 -45.07 7.95
CA ARG A 15 -0.56 -44.15 8.39
C ARG A 15 -0.07 -43.26 7.25
N ILE A 16 0.07 -43.80 6.04
CA ILE A 16 0.50 -43.05 4.85
C ILE A 16 -0.62 -42.07 4.42
N ALA A 17 -1.88 -42.51 4.47
CA ALA A 17 -3.03 -41.63 4.21
C ALA A 17 -3.15 -40.52 5.27
N GLY A 18 -2.89 -40.83 6.55
CA GLY A 18 -2.87 -39.84 7.63
C GLY A 18 -1.76 -38.81 7.47
N THR A 19 -0.53 -39.22 7.13
CA THR A 19 0.58 -38.28 6.87
C THR A 19 0.37 -37.46 5.60
N ALA A 20 -0.23 -38.05 4.56
CA ALA A 20 -0.56 -37.33 3.32
C ALA A 20 -1.66 -36.29 3.53
N LEU A 21 -2.64 -36.58 4.38
CA LEU A 21 -3.71 -35.65 4.72
C LEU A 21 -3.22 -34.52 5.64
N VAL A 22 -2.32 -34.81 6.60
CA VAL A 22 -1.68 -33.77 7.43
C VAL A 22 -0.74 -32.88 6.60
N LEU A 23 0.00 -33.45 5.65
CA LEU A 23 0.81 -32.65 4.70
C LEU A 23 -0.09 -31.83 3.75
N GLY A 24 -1.19 -32.40 3.25
CA GLY A 24 -2.15 -31.70 2.40
C GLY A 24 -2.88 -30.56 3.11
N VAL A 25 -3.29 -30.77 4.36
CA VAL A 25 -3.90 -29.71 5.20
C VAL A 25 -2.87 -28.65 5.60
N SER A 26 -1.61 -29.05 5.88
CA SER A 26 -0.51 -28.09 6.08
C SER A 26 -0.27 -27.25 4.83
N LEU A 27 -0.26 -27.86 3.64
CA LEU A 27 -0.15 -27.17 2.34
C LEU A 27 -1.32 -26.20 2.07
N CYS A 28 -2.54 -26.52 2.52
CA CYS A 28 -3.68 -25.62 2.45
C CYS A 28 -3.66 -24.50 3.51
N ALA A 29 -2.98 -24.70 4.65
CA ALA A 29 -2.83 -23.66 5.68
C ALA A 29 -1.73 -22.63 5.34
N ILE A 30 -0.74 -23.00 4.52
CA ILE A 30 0.20 -22.08 3.85
C ILE A 30 -0.32 -21.54 2.52
N ALA A 31 -1.56 -21.87 2.12
CA ALA A 31 -2.31 -21.09 1.14
C ALA A 31 -2.78 -19.76 1.76
N GLN A 32 -1.85 -19.05 2.40
CA GLN A 32 -1.88 -17.60 2.45
C GLN A 32 -1.94 -17.10 1.00
N PRO A 33 -2.48 -15.90 0.74
CA PRO A 33 -2.26 -15.19 -0.52
C PRO A 33 -0.77 -14.80 -0.64
N ALA A 34 0.10 -15.80 -0.73
CA ALA A 34 1.54 -15.69 -0.98
C ALA A 34 1.84 -15.55 -2.49
N LEU A 35 0.80 -15.29 -3.30
CA LEU A 35 0.89 -14.78 -4.67
C LEU A 35 0.32 -13.36 -4.79
N ALA A 36 0.27 -12.62 -3.69
CA ALA A 36 0.11 -11.16 -3.69
C ALA A 36 1.31 -10.46 -3.04
N GLN A 37 2.44 -11.17 -2.85
CA GLN A 37 3.70 -10.46 -2.63
C GLN A 37 3.97 -9.68 -3.90
N THR A 38 4.02 -8.37 -3.74
CA THR A 38 4.26 -7.36 -4.76
C THR A 38 5.63 -7.50 -5.43
N SER A 39 6.30 -8.65 -5.37
CA SER A 39 7.51 -8.99 -6.12
C SER A 39 7.24 -9.22 -7.62
N GLY A 40 6.37 -8.43 -8.22
CA GLY A 40 6.42 -8.19 -9.67
C GLY A 40 7.60 -7.27 -9.95
N ALA A 41 8.11 -7.26 -11.18
CA ALA A 41 9.19 -6.34 -11.62
C ALA A 41 8.89 -4.84 -11.37
N PHE A 42 7.67 -4.51 -10.92
CA PHE A 42 7.19 -3.18 -10.59
C PHE A 42 7.25 -2.82 -9.08
N ALA A 43 7.59 -3.76 -8.17
CA ALA A 43 7.75 -3.45 -6.74
C ALA A 43 8.73 -2.29 -6.47
N PRO A 44 9.93 -2.29 -7.11
CA PRO A 44 10.88 -1.21 -6.94
C PRO A 44 10.37 0.11 -7.54
N LEU A 45 9.57 0.04 -8.61
CA LEU A 45 9.00 1.21 -9.26
C LEU A 45 7.92 1.86 -8.40
N GLU A 46 7.01 1.06 -7.85
CA GLU A 46 5.97 1.54 -6.92
C GLU A 46 6.62 2.18 -5.68
N THR A 47 7.62 1.52 -5.10
CA THR A 47 8.38 2.05 -3.96
C THR A 47 9.09 3.35 -4.32
N ALA A 48 9.70 3.44 -5.50
CA ALA A 48 10.37 4.66 -5.95
C ALA A 48 9.40 5.83 -6.12
N VAL A 49 8.21 5.60 -6.67
CA VAL A 49 7.17 6.63 -6.81
C VAL A 49 6.61 7.05 -5.46
N GLN A 50 6.40 6.11 -4.53
CA GLN A 50 5.99 6.41 -3.15
C GLN A 50 7.01 7.31 -2.44
N MET A 51 8.31 7.00 -2.55
CA MET A 51 9.35 7.86 -1.98
C MET A 51 9.33 9.29 -2.55
N ILE A 52 8.98 9.46 -3.82
CA ILE A 52 8.84 10.79 -4.43
C ILE A 52 7.63 11.52 -3.85
N VAL A 53 6.48 10.84 -3.73
CA VAL A 53 5.27 11.42 -3.13
C VAL A 53 5.52 11.80 -1.67
N ASP A 54 6.16 10.94 -0.89
CA ASP A 54 6.49 11.19 0.51
C ASP A 54 7.50 12.34 0.66
N PHE A 55 8.44 12.46 -0.27
CA PHE A 55 9.37 13.60 -0.28
C PHE A 55 8.65 14.93 -0.57
N ILE A 56 7.71 14.94 -1.52
CA ILE A 56 6.93 16.13 -1.89
C ILE A 56 5.91 16.49 -0.82
N THR A 57 5.22 15.52 -0.23
CA THR A 57 4.18 15.79 0.79
C THR A 57 4.76 15.87 2.21
N GLY A 58 6.00 15.46 2.39
CA GLY A 58 6.70 15.44 3.67
C GLY A 58 7.34 16.79 4.08
N PRO A 59 8.35 16.75 4.97
CA PRO A 59 8.98 17.94 5.54
C PRO A 59 9.59 18.87 4.49
N PHE A 60 10.12 18.32 3.40
CA PHE A 60 10.73 19.11 2.33
C PHE A 60 9.70 19.97 1.59
N GLY A 61 8.60 19.38 1.11
CA GLY A 61 7.56 20.17 0.45
C GLY A 61 6.90 21.18 1.40
N ARG A 62 6.80 20.87 2.69
CA ARG A 62 6.35 21.84 3.70
C ARG A 62 7.24 23.09 3.73
N LEU A 63 8.56 22.92 3.66
CA LEU A 63 9.49 24.05 3.58
C LEU A 63 9.26 24.88 2.32
N LEU A 64 9.03 24.24 1.16
CA LEU A 64 8.72 24.95 -0.08
C LEU A 64 7.40 25.73 0.01
N ALA A 65 6.37 25.15 0.62
CA ALA A 65 5.10 25.83 0.85
C ALA A 65 5.26 27.06 1.76
N ILE A 66 6.08 26.95 2.81
CA ILE A 66 6.38 28.09 3.69
C ILE A 66 7.08 29.21 2.90
N ILE A 67 8.04 28.88 2.04
CA ILE A 67 8.71 29.88 1.18
C ILE A 67 7.73 30.57 0.24
N ALA A 68 6.80 29.82 -0.37
CA ALA A 68 5.76 30.39 -1.23
C ALA A 68 4.85 31.39 -0.47
N VAL A 69 4.46 31.04 0.76
CA VAL A 69 3.65 31.93 1.63
C VAL A 69 4.43 33.17 2.05
N ILE A 70 5.73 33.04 2.33
CA ILE A 70 6.60 34.19 2.63
C ILE A 70 6.66 35.15 1.43
N GLY A 71 6.84 34.62 0.21
CA GLY A 71 6.82 35.42 -1.02
C GLY A 71 5.48 36.16 -1.20
N LEU A 72 4.36 35.50 -0.88
CA LEU A 72 3.05 36.13 -0.90
C LEU A 72 2.92 37.26 0.13
N GLY A 73 3.52 37.11 1.30
CA GLY A 73 3.59 38.16 2.32
C GLY A 73 4.31 39.42 1.83
N PHE A 74 5.42 39.25 1.09
CA PHE A 74 6.08 40.40 0.44
C PHE A 74 5.22 41.05 -0.64
N LEU A 75 4.48 40.26 -1.42
CA LEU A 75 3.55 40.78 -2.42
C LEU A 75 2.38 41.56 -1.79
N ALA A 76 1.98 41.16 -0.58
CA ALA A 76 1.00 41.88 0.25
C ALA A 76 1.49 43.27 0.63
N PHE A 77 2.74 43.39 1.07
CA PHE A 77 3.34 44.68 1.41
C PHE A 77 3.56 45.59 0.20
N ALA A 78 3.76 45.03 -1.00
CA ALA A 78 3.83 45.81 -2.24
C ALA A 78 2.48 46.43 -2.65
N GLY A 79 1.39 46.18 -1.92
CA GLY A 79 0.06 46.71 -2.20
C GLY A 79 -0.58 46.15 -3.49
N ARG A 80 0.03 45.13 -4.10
CA ARG A 80 -0.41 44.49 -5.35
C ARG A 80 -0.99 43.10 -5.15
N LEU A 81 -1.31 42.73 -3.91
CA LEU A 81 -1.92 41.43 -3.63
C LEU A 81 -3.38 41.43 -4.03
N SER A 82 -3.72 40.59 -5.00
CA SER A 82 -5.11 40.30 -5.31
C SER A 82 -5.63 39.20 -4.39
N TRP A 83 -6.89 39.30 -4.00
CA TRP A 83 -7.59 38.23 -3.29
C TRP A 83 -7.52 36.89 -4.04
N PHE A 84 -7.57 36.97 -5.37
CA PHE A 84 -7.46 35.81 -6.24
C PHE A 84 -6.09 35.12 -6.15
N THR A 85 -4.99 35.88 -6.12
CA THR A 85 -3.63 35.34 -5.97
C THR A 85 -3.40 34.73 -4.58
N ALA A 86 -3.97 35.35 -3.53
CA ALA A 86 -3.91 34.79 -2.18
C ALA A 86 -4.69 33.47 -2.07
N GLY A 87 -5.93 33.45 -2.56
CA GLY A 87 -6.76 32.25 -2.58
C GLY A 87 -6.15 31.11 -3.40
N ALA A 88 -5.59 31.42 -4.58
CA ALA A 88 -4.96 30.41 -5.44
C ALA A 88 -3.78 29.70 -4.77
N VAL A 89 -2.93 30.44 -4.04
CA VAL A 89 -1.78 29.85 -3.33
C VAL A 89 -2.23 28.98 -2.16
N VAL A 90 -3.20 29.43 -1.37
CA VAL A 90 -3.73 28.65 -0.23
C VAL A 90 -4.40 27.36 -0.72
N ILE A 91 -5.22 27.45 -1.78
CA ILE A 91 -5.87 26.29 -2.39
C ILE A 91 -4.82 25.34 -2.96
N GLY A 92 -3.82 25.86 -3.68
CA GLY A 92 -2.74 25.04 -4.26
C GLY A 92 -1.98 24.25 -3.20
N ILE A 93 -1.62 24.89 -2.08
CA ILE A 93 -0.99 24.22 -0.94
C ILE A 93 -1.92 23.15 -0.36
N GLY A 94 -3.19 23.47 -0.13
CA GLY A 94 -4.18 22.52 0.37
C GLY A 94 -4.35 21.29 -0.53
N LEU A 95 -4.32 21.47 -1.84
CA LEU A 95 -4.41 20.38 -2.81
C LEU A 95 -3.14 19.53 -2.82
N VAL A 96 -1.94 20.11 -2.75
CA VAL A 96 -0.68 19.35 -2.74
C VAL A 96 -0.58 18.45 -1.51
N PHE A 97 -0.89 18.97 -0.32
CA PHE A 97 -0.82 18.17 0.92
C PHE A 97 -2.05 17.30 1.16
N GLY A 98 -3.21 17.67 0.61
CA GLY A 98 -4.46 16.90 0.72
C GLY A 98 -4.61 15.81 -0.36
N ALA A 99 -3.78 15.84 -1.41
CA ALA A 99 -3.90 14.92 -2.55
C ALA A 99 -3.97 13.42 -2.16
N PRO A 100 -3.14 12.90 -1.25
CA PRO A 100 -3.20 11.48 -0.89
C PRO A 100 -4.58 11.09 -0.34
N ALA A 101 -5.09 11.84 0.64
CA ALA A 101 -6.39 11.58 1.24
C ALA A 101 -7.54 11.69 0.22
N ILE A 102 -7.50 12.68 -0.68
CA ILE A 102 -8.54 12.85 -1.72
C ILE A 102 -8.57 11.63 -2.65
N VAL A 103 -7.41 11.20 -3.13
CA VAL A 103 -7.28 10.06 -4.04
C VAL A 103 -7.69 8.76 -3.33
N ASP A 104 -7.28 8.57 -2.08
CA ASP A 104 -7.63 7.39 -1.29
C ASP A 104 -9.15 7.26 -1.06
N GLN A 105 -9.83 8.37 -0.76
CA GLN A 105 -11.29 8.37 -0.62
C GLN A 105 -12.00 8.06 -1.94
N MET A 106 -11.49 8.57 -3.07
CA MET A 106 -12.05 8.28 -4.39
C MET A 106 -11.91 6.79 -4.75
N ILE A 107 -10.75 6.18 -4.47
CA ILE A 107 -10.53 4.74 -4.67
C ILE A 107 -11.47 3.93 -3.77
N SER A 108 -11.62 4.31 -2.50
CA SER A 108 -12.52 3.63 -1.55
C SER A 108 -14.01 3.71 -1.95
N ALA A 109 -14.40 4.79 -2.61
CA ALA A 109 -15.76 4.99 -3.11
C ALA A 109 -16.05 4.17 -4.38
N VAL A 110 -15.06 4.01 -5.27
CA VAL A 110 -15.19 3.26 -6.54
C VAL A 110 -14.95 1.75 -6.35
N GLY A 111 -14.18 1.34 -5.34
CA GLY A 111 -13.89 -0.07 -5.04
C GLY A 111 -15.05 -0.86 -4.40
N LYS A 112 -16.29 -0.38 -4.50
CA LYS A 112 -17.52 -1.07 -4.05
C LYS A 112 -18.37 -1.48 -5.23
#